data_AF-A0AAD8EJB6-F1
#
_entry.id   AF-A0AAD8EJB6-F1
#
_cell.length_a   1.000
_cell.length_b   1.000
_cell.length_c   1.000
_cell.angle_alpha   90.00
_cell.angle_beta   90.00
_cell.angle_gamma   90.00
#
_symmetry.space_group_name_H-M   'P 1'
#
loop_
_entity.id
_entity.type
_entity.pdbx_description
1 polymer ?
#
loop_
_entity_poly.entity_id
_entity_poly.type
_entity_poly.pdbx_seq_one_letter_code
_entity_poly.pdbx_strand_id
1 'polypeptide(L)'
;PCRYVKGAWSDCDPKTNMRSRILTLKKGDSNTCEQTKTIQKKCKKACRYEKGAWSECSAQNQMTRSDSLKPNSDPSCEQSRQITKKCKNKGAKSSKGGRRNRE
;
A
#
# COMPACT_ATOMS: atom_id res chain seq x y z
N PRO A 1 -0.89 -29.45 -23.95
CA PRO A 1 -0.77 -28.35 -22.96
C PRO A 1 -1.92 -28.39 -21.95
N CYS A 2 -1.63 -28.37 -20.65
CA CYS A 2 -2.65 -28.38 -19.59
C CYS A 2 -3.39 -27.03 -19.52
N ARG A 3 -4.72 -27.05 -19.55
CA ARG A 3 -5.57 -25.85 -19.40
C ARG A 3 -6.41 -25.98 -18.14
N TYR A 4 -6.46 -24.93 -17.33
CA TYR A 4 -7.14 -24.91 -16.03
C TYR A 4 -8.21 -23.81 -15.95
N VAL A 5 -9.31 -24.09 -15.25
CA VAL A 5 -10.29 -23.09 -14.82
C VAL A 5 -9.82 -22.47 -13.51
N LYS A 6 -9.97 -21.15 -13.37
CA LYS A 6 -9.61 -20.41 -12.17
C LYS A 6 -10.84 -20.29 -11.26
N GLY A 7 -10.75 -20.78 -10.03
CA GLY A 7 -11.73 -20.49 -8.99
C GLY A 7 -11.65 -19.06 -8.45
N ALA A 8 -12.54 -18.75 -7.52
CA ALA A 8 -12.52 -17.50 -6.76
C ALA A 8 -11.26 -17.41 -5.87
N TRP A 9 -10.81 -16.18 -5.59
CA TRP A 9 -9.79 -15.96 -4.56
C TRP A 9 -10.41 -16.13 -3.18
N SER A 10 -9.69 -16.79 -2.28
CA SER A 10 -9.97 -16.74 -0.85
C SER A 10 -9.87 -15.31 -0.32
N ASP A 11 -10.38 -15.13 0.89
CA ASP A 11 -10.05 -13.97 1.70
C ASP A 11 -8.54 -13.91 1.99
N CYS A 12 -8.09 -12.74 2.42
CA CYS A 12 -6.71 -12.53 2.80
C CYS A 12 -6.45 -13.17 4.17
N ASP A 13 -5.41 -14.01 4.26
CA ASP A 13 -4.88 -14.44 5.55
C ASP A 13 -4.13 -13.26 6.21
N PRO A 14 -4.59 -12.78 7.39
CA PRO A 14 -3.96 -11.65 8.06
C PRO A 14 -2.54 -11.96 8.56
N LYS A 15 -2.21 -13.23 8.82
CA LYS A 15 -0.87 -13.63 9.33
C LYS A 15 0.18 -13.60 8.23
N THR A 16 -0.16 -14.08 7.04
CA THR A 16 0.80 -14.24 5.94
C THR A 16 0.67 -13.16 4.86
N ASN A 17 -0.39 -12.35 4.90
CA ASN A 17 -0.77 -11.40 3.86
C ASN A 17 -0.90 -12.07 2.48
N MET A 18 -1.38 -13.31 2.44
CA MET A 18 -1.59 -14.08 1.22
C MET A 18 -3.06 -14.46 1.05
N ARG A 19 -3.47 -14.61 -0.20
CA ARG A 19 -4.74 -15.25 -0.56
C ARG A 19 -4.46 -16.34 -1.58
N SER A 20 -5.25 -17.39 -1.57
CA SER A 20 -5.09 -18.54 -2.45
C SER A 20 -6.31 -18.70 -3.36
N ARG A 21 -6.15 -19.44 -4.45
CA ARG A 21 -7.28 -19.97 -5.23
C ARG A 21 -6.93 -21.31 -5.82
N ILE A 22 -7.96 -22.08 -6.09
CA ILE A 22 -7.84 -23.40 -6.72
C ILE A 22 -7.97 -23.25 -8.24
N LEU A 23 -7.12 -23.96 -8.96
CA LEU A 23 -7.17 -24.16 -10.40
C LEU A 23 -7.60 -25.60 -10.67
N THR A 24 -8.71 -25.80 -11.36
CA THR A 24 -9.22 -27.13 -11.69
C THR A 24 -8.90 -27.45 -13.14
N LEU A 25 -8.39 -28.64 -13.43
CA LEU A 25 -8.03 -29.07 -14.78
C LEU A 25 -9.29 -29.07 -15.67
N LYS A 26 -9.22 -28.33 -16.78
CA LYS A 26 -10.28 -28.29 -17.81
C LYS A 26 -9.97 -29.22 -18.97
N LYS A 27 -8.70 -29.25 -19.40
CA LYS A 27 -8.22 -30.02 -20.55
C LYS A 27 -6.75 -30.38 -20.35
N GLY A 28 -6.43 -31.65 -20.53
CA GLY A 28 -5.09 -32.20 -20.36
C GLY A 28 -5.20 -33.69 -20.02
N ASP A 29 -4.11 -34.43 -20.19
CA ASP A 29 -4.05 -35.82 -19.73
C ASP A 29 -3.85 -35.84 -18.21
N SER A 30 -4.66 -36.64 -17.51
CA SER A 30 -4.63 -36.73 -16.04
C SER A 30 -3.36 -37.38 -15.50
N ASN A 31 -2.64 -38.14 -16.35
CA ASN A 31 -1.37 -38.75 -15.98
C ASN A 31 -0.20 -37.76 -16.00
N THR A 32 -0.34 -36.64 -16.71
CA THR A 32 0.72 -35.63 -16.87
C THR A 32 0.36 -34.26 -16.29
N CYS A 33 -0.94 -33.98 -16.14
CA CYS A 33 -1.48 -32.76 -15.56
C CYS A 33 -2.16 -33.07 -14.23
N GLU A 34 -1.77 -32.38 -13.16
CA GLU A 34 -2.49 -32.44 -11.88
C GLU A 34 -3.96 -32.02 -12.05
N GLN A 35 -4.88 -32.75 -11.40
CA GLN A 35 -6.32 -32.44 -11.44
C GLN A 35 -6.66 -31.08 -10.81
N THR A 36 -5.97 -30.72 -9.73
CA THR A 36 -6.16 -29.45 -9.02
C THR A 36 -4.81 -28.86 -8.63
N LYS A 37 -4.65 -27.55 -8.83
CA LYS A 37 -3.48 -26.80 -8.36
C LYS A 37 -3.91 -25.64 -7.48
N THR A 38 -3.19 -25.40 -6.39
CA THR A 38 -3.39 -24.20 -5.57
C THR A 38 -2.37 -23.15 -5.96
N ILE A 39 -2.83 -21.92 -6.25
CA ILE A 39 -1.94 -20.78 -6.45
C ILE A 39 -2.16 -19.75 -5.36
N GLN A 40 -1.08 -19.08 -4.97
CA GLN A 40 -1.12 -18.04 -3.94
C GLN A 40 -0.65 -16.70 -4.52
N LYS A 41 -1.17 -15.61 -3.96
CA LYS A 41 -0.75 -14.26 -4.30
C LYS A 41 -0.79 -13.40 -3.05
N LYS A 42 0.19 -12.49 -2.90
CA LYS A 42 0.15 -11.44 -1.88
C LYS A 42 -1.14 -10.63 -1.99
N CYS A 43 -1.76 -10.36 -0.86
CA CYS A 43 -2.89 -9.46 -0.78
C CYS A 43 -2.44 -8.04 -1.18
N LYS A 44 -3.36 -7.24 -1.73
CA LYS A 44 -3.15 -5.79 -1.74
C LYS A 44 -3.19 -5.32 -0.28
N LYS A 45 -2.41 -4.28 0.08
CA LYS A 45 -2.33 -3.74 1.45
C LYS A 45 -3.70 -3.79 2.14
N ALA A 46 -3.73 -4.50 3.26
CA ALA A 46 -4.92 -4.81 4.05
C ALA A 46 -5.58 -3.54 4.58
N CYS A 47 -4.76 -2.59 5.06
CA CYS A 47 -5.21 -1.28 5.50
C CYS A 47 -5.16 -0.26 4.37
N ARG A 48 -6.32 0.06 3.79
CA ARG A 48 -6.44 1.13 2.81
C ARG A 48 -6.96 2.36 3.53
N TYR A 49 -6.28 3.49 3.36
CA TYR A 49 -6.72 4.73 3.99
C TYR A 49 -7.07 5.79 2.95
N GLU A 50 -8.10 6.56 3.25
CA GLU A 50 -8.40 7.85 2.65
C GLU A 50 -7.49 8.90 3.29
N LYS A 51 -6.80 9.68 2.44
CA LYS A 51 -5.80 10.65 2.90
C LYS A 51 -6.48 12.00 3.09
N GLY A 52 -6.35 12.60 4.27
CA GLY A 52 -6.82 13.96 4.51
C GLY A 52 -5.96 15.04 3.83
N ALA A 53 -6.19 16.29 4.22
CA ALA A 53 -5.30 17.39 3.87
C ALA A 53 -4.07 17.39 4.77
N TRP A 54 -2.91 17.80 4.24
CA TRP A 54 -1.76 18.11 5.08
C TRP A 54 -2.03 19.38 5.86
N SER A 55 -1.65 19.40 7.14
CA SER A 55 -1.59 20.61 7.93
C SER A 55 -0.59 21.60 7.34
N GLU A 56 -0.67 22.85 7.78
CA GLU A 56 0.42 23.80 7.57
C GLU A 56 1.72 23.30 8.20
N CYS A 57 2.84 23.86 7.71
CA CYS A 57 4.16 23.54 8.22
C CYS A 57 4.36 24.20 9.58
N SER A 58 4.55 23.41 10.63
CA SER A 58 4.80 23.90 11.98
C SER A 58 6.15 24.60 12.09
N ALA A 59 6.35 25.34 13.19
CA ALA A 59 7.63 25.98 13.52
C ALA A 59 8.80 24.98 13.60
N GLN A 60 8.51 23.71 13.91
CA GLN A 60 9.48 22.61 13.96
C GLN A 60 9.78 22.00 12.58
N ASN A 61 9.33 22.63 11.48
CA ASN A 61 9.46 22.13 10.11
C ASN A 61 8.80 20.76 9.93
N GLN A 62 7.65 20.55 10.54
CA GLN A 62 6.85 19.34 10.42
C GLN A 62 5.42 19.66 10.01
N MET A 63 4.82 18.81 9.19
CA MET A 63 3.40 18.83 8.89
C MET A 63 2.81 17.47 9.18
N THR A 64 1.54 17.45 9.57
CA THR A 64 0.81 16.23 9.91
C THR A 64 -0.39 16.08 9.00
N ARG A 65 -0.82 14.84 8.77
CA ARG A 65 -2.07 14.54 8.08
C ARG A 65 -2.74 13.36 8.77
N SER A 66 -4.06 13.47 8.93
CA SER A 66 -4.90 12.37 9.37
C SER A 66 -5.42 11.59 8.17
N ASP A 67 -5.21 10.28 8.19
CA ASP A 67 -5.72 9.34 7.19
C ASP A 67 -6.81 8.46 7.87
N SER A 68 -7.94 8.23 7.20
CA SER A 68 -9.08 7.45 7.72
C SER A 68 -9.19 6.09 7.02
N LEU A 69 -9.50 5.01 7.74
CA LEU A 69 -9.61 3.67 7.15
C LEU A 69 -10.78 3.59 6.15
N LYS A 70 -10.52 3.04 4.97
CA LYS A 70 -11.54 2.83 3.93
C LYS A 70 -12.39 1.60 4.24
N PRO A 71 -13.66 1.58 3.81
CA PRO A 71 -14.48 0.37 3.84
C PRO A 71 -13.81 -0.77 3.06
N ASN A 72 -14.00 -2.01 3.51
CA ASN A 72 -13.33 -3.22 3.00
C ASN A 72 -11.81 -3.27 3.24
N SER A 73 -11.30 -2.46 4.16
CA SER A 73 -9.99 -2.72 4.76
C SER A 73 -10.12 -3.81 5.82
N ASP A 74 -9.00 -4.41 6.17
CA ASP A 74 -8.94 -5.40 7.23
C ASP A 74 -9.37 -4.79 8.58
N PRO A 75 -10.26 -5.45 9.35
CA PRO A 75 -10.77 -4.93 10.61
C PRO A 75 -9.72 -4.83 11.72
N SER A 76 -8.57 -5.49 11.56
CA SER A 76 -7.43 -5.34 12.49
C SER A 76 -6.68 -4.01 12.32
N CYS A 77 -6.96 -3.26 11.26
CA CYS A 77 -6.32 -1.98 11.00
C CYS A 77 -6.83 -0.87 11.94
N GLU A 78 -5.96 0.08 12.26
CA GLU A 78 -6.36 1.30 12.96
C GLU A 78 -7.42 2.07 12.16
N GLN A 79 -8.49 2.51 12.83
CA GLN A 79 -9.58 3.24 12.20
C GLN A 79 -9.13 4.59 11.60
N SER A 80 -8.12 5.21 12.20
CA SER A 80 -7.47 6.42 11.71
C SER A 80 -6.00 6.40 12.10
N ARG A 81 -5.14 6.99 11.27
CA ARG A 81 -3.72 7.15 11.59
C ARG A 81 -3.26 8.58 11.30
N GLN A 82 -2.28 9.04 12.06
CA GLN A 82 -1.62 10.32 11.82
C GLN A 82 -0.24 10.09 11.19
N ILE A 83 0.04 10.77 10.07
CA ILE A 83 1.34 10.73 9.42
C ILE A 83 2.01 12.09 9.58
N THR A 84 3.24 12.09 10.08
CA THR A 84 4.09 13.27 10.16
C THR A 84 5.15 13.24 9.05
N LYS A 85 5.38 14.38 8.41
CA LYS A 85 6.47 14.58 7.45
C LYS A 85 7.20 15.88 7.72
N LYS A 86 8.48 15.90 7.38
CA LYS A 86 9.26 17.14 7.37
C LYS A 86 8.79 18.03 6.22
N CYS A 87 8.70 19.33 6.47
CA CYS A 87 8.37 20.37 5.49
C CYS A 87 9.42 21.48 5.54
N LYS A 88 9.45 22.34 4.53
CA LYS A 88 10.29 23.54 4.52
C LYS A 88 9.39 24.76 4.60
N ASN A 89 9.54 25.58 5.64
CA ASN A 89 8.85 26.86 5.68
C ASN A 89 9.46 27.78 4.62
N LYS A 90 8.65 28.19 3.63
CA LYS A 90 9.07 29.15 2.59
C LYS A 90 9.34 30.57 3.14
N GLY A 91 9.26 30.78 4.45
CA GLY A 91 9.54 32.05 5.13
C GLY A 91 10.98 32.27 5.59
N ALA A 92 11.87 31.28 5.51
CA ALA A 92 13.28 31.47 5.89
C ALA A 92 14.16 31.71 4.65
N LYS A 93 14.00 32.88 3.99
CA LYS A 93 15.15 33.47 3.29
C LYS A 93 16.10 33.92 4.37
N SER A 94 17.19 33.19 4.56
CA SER A 94 18.37 33.65 5.29
C SER A 94 18.81 34.99 4.70
N SER A 95 18.49 36.07 5.40
CA SER A 95 19.05 37.38 5.13
C SER A 95 20.55 37.34 5.46
N LYS A 96 21.34 37.91 4.55
CA LYS A 96 22.71 38.42 4.71
C LYS A 96 23.89 37.43 4.48
N GLY A 97 24.62 37.71 3.40
CA GLY A 97 25.95 37.17 3.09
C GLY A 97 26.41 37.64 1.70
N GLY A 98 26.86 38.90 1.61
CA GLY A 98 27.21 39.56 0.35
C GLY A 98 28.34 38.87 -0.42
N ARG A 99 28.19 38.80 -1.74
CA ARG A 99 29.26 38.45 -2.68
C ARG A 99 29.77 39.74 -3.30
N ARG A 100 30.98 40.15 -2.91
CA ARG A 100 31.73 41.24 -3.53
C ARG A 100 32.03 40.88 -4.99
N ASN A 101 31.81 41.85 -5.86
CA ASN A 101 32.20 41.85 -7.27
C ASN A 101 33.73 41.70 -7.37
N ARG A 102 34.21 40.88 -8.30
CA ARG A 102 35.63 40.83 -8.68
C ARG A 102 35.71 41.22 -10.15
N GLU A 103 36.15 42.46 -10.37
CA GLU A 103 36.78 42.91 -11.61
C GLU A 103 38.11 42.16 -11.84
#